data_AF-A0A7Y1ZF98-F1
#
_entry.id   AF-A0A7Y1ZF98-F1
#
_cell.length_a   1.000
_cell.length_b   1.000
_cell.length_c   1.000
_cell.angle_alpha   90.00
_cell.angle_beta   90.00
_cell.angle_gamma   90.00
#
_symmetry.space_group_name_H-M   'P 1'
#
loop_
_entity.id
_entity.type
_entity.pdbx_description
1 polymer ?
#
loop_
_entity_poly.entity_id
_entity_poly.type
_entity_poly.pdbx_seq_one_letter_code
_entity_poly.pdbx_strand_id
1 'polypeptide(L)' 'VGELEEEGLPVFASYLSSSVKMRESHRDHRPLIDLAPSHKLTGQFLDLHAELEKTLAAAAA' A
#
# COMPACT_ATOMS: atom_id res chain seq x y z
N VAL A 1 12.11 7.44 -5.50
CA VAL A 1 10.89 7.34 -6.33
C VAL A 1 11.08 8.10 -7.62
N GLY A 2 11.51 9.37 -7.56
CA GLY A 2 11.78 10.17 -8.77
C GLY A 2 12.60 9.46 -9.85
N GLU A 3 13.65 8.72 -9.48
CA GLU A 3 14.46 7.93 -10.44
C GLU A 3 13.65 6.86 -11.20
N LEU A 4 12.71 6.17 -10.54
CA LEU A 4 11.87 5.16 -11.19
C LEU A 4 10.86 5.80 -12.17
N GLU A 5 10.35 6.97 -11.81
CA GLU A 5 9.46 7.76 -12.67
C GLU A 5 10.21 8.36 -13.87
N GLU A 6 11.44 8.84 -13.64
CA GLU A 6 12.35 9.37 -14.68
C GLU A 6 12.76 8.29 -15.70
N GLU A 7 12.94 7.05 -15.25
CA GLU A 7 13.23 5.89 -16.11
C GLU A 7 11.99 5.37 -16.86
N GLY A 8 10.81 5.96 -16.64
CA GLY A 8 9.56 5.56 -17.30
C GLY A 8 9.03 4.21 -16.82
N LEU A 9 9.44 3.74 -15.64
CA LEU A 9 8.95 2.50 -15.06
C LEU A 9 7.52 2.70 -14.52
N PRO A 10 6.67 1.66 -14.56
CA PRO A 10 5.32 1.74 -14.02
C PRO A 10 5.38 1.85 -12.49
N VAL A 11 4.96 2.99 -11.95
CA VAL A 11 4.87 3.25 -10.51
C VAL A 11 3.42 3.51 -10.13
N PHE A 12 2.97 2.89 -9.04
CA PHE A 12 1.63 3.13 -8.48
C PHE A 12 1.55 4.51 -7.82
N ALA A 13 0.39 5.16 -7.93
CA ALA A 13 0.12 6.46 -7.31
C ALA A 13 -0.04 6.36 -5.78
N SER A 14 -0.39 5.18 -5.26
CA SER A 14 -0.60 4.95 -3.82
C SER A 14 0.73 4.83 -3.06
N TYR A 15 1.03 5.84 -2.24
CA TYR A 15 2.25 5.88 -1.42
C TYR A 15 2.02 5.34 0.00
N LEU A 16 2.91 4.44 0.44
CA LEU A 16 2.92 3.90 1.80
C LEU A 16 3.89 4.69 2.69
N SER A 17 3.37 5.22 3.80
CA SER A 17 4.20 5.90 4.81
C SER A 17 4.75 4.92 5.85
N SER A 18 5.94 5.21 6.40
CA SER A 18 6.46 4.45 7.54
C SER A 18 5.59 4.71 8.78
N SER A 19 5.34 3.66 9.58
CA SER A 19 4.53 3.78 10.79
C SER A 19 4.99 2.84 11.88
N VAL A 20 4.99 3.34 13.13
CA VAL A 20 5.16 2.52 14.33
C VAL A 20 4.07 1.45 14.45
N LYS A 21 2.86 1.70 13.92
CA LYS A 21 1.76 0.73 13.90
C LYS A 21 2.08 -0.50 13.05
N MET A 22 2.86 -0.35 11.99
CA MET A 22 3.33 -1.50 11.22
C MET A 22 4.35 -2.32 12.02
N ARG A 23 5.26 -1.67 12.74
CA ARG A 23 6.23 -2.37 13.60
C ARG A 23 5.53 -3.12 14.75
N GLU A 24 4.51 -2.52 15.36
CA GLU A 24 3.64 -3.15 16.36
C GLU A 24 2.88 -4.35 15.76
N SER A 25 2.28 -4.19 14.58
CA SER A 25 1.60 -5.26 13.83
C SER A 25 2.49 -6.48 13.61
N HIS A 26 3.74 -6.28 13.18
CA HIS A 26 4.68 -7.37 12.99
C HIS A 26 5.05 -8.07 14.31
N ARG A 27 5.31 -7.31 15.38
CA ARG A 27 5.67 -7.86 16.69
C ARG A 27 4.53 -8.68 17.30
N ASP A 28 3.31 -8.20 17.13
CA ASP A 28 2.12 -8.82 17.71
C ASP A 28 1.52 -9.89 16.77
N HIS A 29 2.16 -10.14 15.61
CA HIS A 29 1.70 -11.06 14.56
C HIS A 29 0.24 -10.84 14.13
N ARG A 30 -0.22 -9.59 14.19
CA ARG A 30 -1.62 -9.23 13.93
C ARG A 30 -1.69 -8.29 12.73
N PRO A 31 -2.47 -8.58 11.68
CA PRO A 31 -2.57 -7.73 10.50
C PRO A 31 -2.96 -6.29 10.84
N LEU A 32 -2.38 -5.33 10.13
CA LEU A 32 -2.59 -3.91 10.43
C LEU A 32 -4.07 -3.48 10.34
N ILE A 33 -4.85 -4.04 9.41
CA ILE A 33 -6.29 -3.76 9.26
C ILE A 33 -7.11 -4.19 10.48
N ASP A 34 -6.65 -5.21 11.19
CA ASP A 34 -7.28 -5.72 12.40
C ASP A 34 -6.73 -5.03 13.66
N LEU A 35 -5.43 -4.74 13.71
CA LEU A 35 -4.79 -4.06 14.84
C LEU A 35 -5.14 -2.56 14.92
N ALA A 36 -5.17 -1.86 13.79
CA ALA A 36 -5.32 -0.41 13.73
C ALA A 36 -6.16 0.02 12.50
N PRO A 37 -7.46 -0.34 12.45
CA PRO A 37 -8.31 -0.13 11.27
C PRO A 37 -8.40 1.34 10.84
N SER A 38 -8.47 2.28 11.78
CA SER A 38 -8.59 3.72 11.49
C SER A 38 -7.26 4.43 11.26
N HIS A 39 -6.13 3.71 11.25
CA HIS A 39 -4.82 4.34 11.09
C HIS A 39 -4.53 4.70 9.63
N LYS A 40 -3.85 5.82 9.39
CA LYS A 40 -3.52 6.34 8.05
C LYS A 40 -2.89 5.27 7.13
N LEU A 41 -1.91 4.53 7.64
CA LEU A 41 -1.23 3.49 6.87
C LEU A 41 -2.18 2.37 6.43
N THR A 42 -3.18 2.02 7.24
CA THR A 42 -4.20 1.05 6.87
C THR A 42 -4.99 1.53 5.65
N GLY A 43 -5.40 2.80 5.64
CA GLY A 43 -6.03 3.43 4.48
C GLY A 43 -5.14 3.39 3.24
N GLN A 44 -3.85 3.73 3.38
CA GLN A 44 -2.90 3.69 2.26
C GLN A 44 -2.73 2.28 1.66
N PHE A 45 -2.78 1.22 2.48
CA PHE A 45 -2.78 -0.15 1.98
C PHE A 45 -4.08 -0.51 1.25
N LEU A 46 -5.23 -0.02 1.72
CA LEU A 46 -6.51 -0.21 1.04
C LEU A 46 -6.54 0.49 -0.32
N ASP A 47 -6.02 1.72 -0.39
CA ASP A 47 -5.90 2.49 -1.63
C ASP A 47 -5.00 1.76 -2.64
N LEU A 48 -3.82 1.30 -2.20
CA LEU A 48 -2.89 0.52 -3.02
C LEU A 48 -3.53 -0.79 -3.51
N HIS A 49 -4.25 -1.50 -2.64
CA HIS A 49 -4.97 -2.71 -3.02
C HIS A 49 -6.02 -2.43 -4.10
N ALA A 50 -6.82 -1.36 -3.94
CA ALA A 50 -7.81 -0.96 -4.93
C ALA A 50 -7.18 -0.54 -6.28
N GLU A 51 -6.00 0.07 -6.26
CA GLU A 51 -5.23 0.40 -7.45
C GLU A 51 -4.73 -0.87 -8.16
N LEU A 52 -4.16 -1.82 -7.41
CA LEU A 52 -3.69 -3.11 -7.92
C LEU A 52 -4.81 -3.90 -8.61
N GLU A 53 -5.99 -3.99 -8.00
CA GLU A 53 -7.15 -4.69 -8.56
C GLU A 53 -7.60 -4.08 -9.90
N LYS A 54 -7.57 -2.74 -10.01
CA LYS A 54 -7.88 -2.05 -11.27
C LYS A 54 -6.85 -2.35 -12.35
N THR A 55 -5.56 -2.34 -12.00
CA THR A 55 -4.48 -2.66 -12.93
C THR A 55 -4.56 -4.10 -13.41
N LEU A 56 -4.84 -5.05 -12.52
CA LEU A 56 -5.02 -6.46 -12.88
C LEU A 56 -6.21 -6.65 -13.82
N ALA A 57 -7.33 -6.01 -13.54
CA ALA A 57 -8.51 -6.04 -14.41
C ALA A 57 -8.22 -5.45 -15.80
N ALA A 58 -7.45 -4.36 -15.88
CA ALA A 58 -7.05 -3.75 -17.15
C ALA A 58 -6.07 -4.61 -17.95
N ALA A 59 -5.21 -5.40 -17.30
CA ALA A 59 -4.27 -6.30 -17.96
C ALA A 59 -4.94 -7.58 -18.51
N ALA A 60 -6.12 -7.94 -18.00
CA ALA A 60 -6.85 -9.14 -18.39
C ALA A 60 -7.90 -8.92 -19.51
N ALA A 61 -8.13 -7.66 -19.92
CA ALA A 61 -9.09 -7.25 -20.95
C ALA A 61 -8.40 -6.96 -22.29
#